data_AF-A0A1I6IWZ2-F1
#
_entry.id   AF-A0A1I6IWZ2-F1
#
_cell.length_a   1.000
_cell.length_b   1.000
_cell.length_c   1.000
_cell.angle_alpha   90.00
_cell.angle_beta   90.00
_cell.angle_gamma   90.00
#
_symmetry.space_group_name_H-M   'P 1'
#
loop_
_entity.id
_entity.type
_entity.pdbx_description
1 polymer ?
#
loop_
_entity_poly.entity_id
_entity_poly.type
_entity_poly.pdbx_seq_one_letter_code
_entity_poly.pdbx_strand_id
1 'polypeptide(L)'
;MSLSNDIWEIPAQTTDIEGLDAQGRPDPAYAQAIGLVPARAGMRVMATVLELIVALLVSIPGAVAGANAMLLSAADPNAFLARKDLIWILLPLLVSFVLMFVFTLVQLILHGLKGVTLGKAAFGIRTVNVRTLEKPGFWRGAVVRYLILAVSFAVPLIGPLLVVALSPLFDAERRGRGWPDRAAATWLVDVRRGLNPYDAKRMRIARKQITTEVHEAAPVLPSLATPVDRDAPAVYVPTGRFSGGVVGAHRAAATTPAVSASAPAVPAPVAQAPAAPVPAAPPPAGTAEPAVEPPATAAAPAAWQPPEIAPIVGAPAPAAVAPAAAPVPDAPRAVLVIDNGERVEVRTTTLLGRAPAAGAGDAPSPGAPTGESEPQLVRVADETRSVSKTHLAILLSRRGVVAVDRGSTNGSSIVREGAELPLTPGHPAELRAGDVLRFGDRSLRVEQA
;
A
#
# COMPACT_ATOMS: atom_id res chain seq x y z
N MET A 1 28.71 -10.74 -42.04
CA MET A 1 28.90 -11.05 -40.60
C MET A 1 28.86 -9.73 -39.84
N SER A 2 27.70 -9.39 -39.27
CA SER A 2 27.57 -8.33 -38.28
C SER A 2 26.68 -8.91 -37.20
N LEU A 3 27.29 -9.34 -36.10
CA LEU A 3 26.58 -9.79 -34.90
C LEU A 3 26.13 -8.52 -34.18
N SER A 4 24.87 -8.15 -34.38
CA SER A 4 24.23 -7.10 -33.59
C SER A 4 23.94 -7.62 -32.19
N ASN A 5 24.27 -6.79 -31.22
CA ASN A 5 24.51 -7.08 -29.81
C ASN A 5 23.22 -7.19 -28.95
N ASP A 6 22.20 -7.93 -29.37
CA ASP A 6 20.86 -7.87 -28.73
C ASP A 6 20.59 -8.95 -27.66
N ILE A 7 21.58 -9.35 -26.85
CA ILE A 7 21.39 -10.39 -25.82
C ILE A 7 21.05 -9.83 -24.42
N TRP A 8 21.09 -8.50 -24.22
CA TRP A 8 20.86 -7.92 -22.90
C TRP A 8 20.05 -6.61 -22.91
N GLU A 9 18.89 -6.60 -23.58
CA GLU A 9 17.84 -5.66 -23.16
C GLU A 9 17.17 -6.24 -21.91
N ILE A 10 17.59 -5.75 -20.73
CA ILE A 10 16.78 -5.90 -19.52
C ILE A 10 15.48 -5.16 -19.85
N PRO A 11 14.31 -5.83 -19.92
CA PRO A 11 13.06 -5.12 -20.14
C PRO A 11 12.97 -4.06 -19.05
N ALA A 12 12.80 -2.80 -19.45
CA ALA A 12 12.57 -1.71 -18.51
C ALA A 12 11.57 -2.22 -17.49
N GLN A 13 11.91 -2.21 -16.20
CA GLN A 13 11.02 -2.67 -15.14
C GLN A 13 9.73 -1.86 -15.24
N THR A 14 8.75 -2.39 -15.97
CA THR A 14 7.37 -1.96 -15.89
C THR A 14 7.00 -2.34 -14.48
N THR A 15 6.97 -1.34 -13.59
CA THR A 15 6.40 -1.49 -12.26
C THR A 15 4.99 -2.01 -12.46
N ASP A 16 4.81 -3.31 -12.26
CA ASP A 16 3.54 -3.95 -12.50
C ASP A 16 2.56 -3.38 -11.47
N ILE A 17 1.59 -2.60 -11.95
CA ILE A 17 0.64 -1.92 -11.08
C ILE A 17 -0.41 -2.96 -10.71
N GLU A 18 -0.31 -3.49 -9.51
CA GLU A 18 -1.29 -4.44 -8.97
C GLU A 18 -2.71 -3.84 -8.97
N GLY A 19 -3.71 -4.68 -9.24
CA GLY A 19 -5.12 -4.26 -9.21
C GLY A 19 -5.60 -3.56 -10.48
N LEU A 20 -4.96 -3.81 -11.61
CA LEU A 20 -5.47 -3.47 -12.93
C LEU A 20 -6.05 -4.71 -13.63
N ASP A 21 -7.12 -4.52 -14.42
CA ASP A 21 -7.68 -5.54 -15.30
C ASP A 21 -6.80 -5.78 -16.53
N ALA A 22 -7.19 -6.75 -17.38
CA ALA A 22 -6.47 -7.08 -18.62
C ALA A 22 -6.39 -5.91 -19.61
N GLN A 23 -7.19 -4.86 -19.43
CA GLN A 23 -7.21 -3.65 -20.24
C GLN A 23 -6.49 -2.48 -19.55
N GLY A 24 -5.81 -2.72 -18.43
CA GLY A 24 -5.06 -1.73 -17.66
C GLY A 24 -5.94 -0.75 -16.86
N ARG A 25 -7.23 -1.07 -16.70
CA ARG A 25 -8.19 -0.27 -15.92
C ARG A 25 -8.19 -0.72 -14.46
N PRO A 26 -8.42 0.19 -13.51
CA PRO A 26 -8.49 -0.19 -12.10
C PRO A 26 -9.61 -1.18 -11.80
N ASP A 27 -9.25 -2.32 -11.20
CA ASP A 27 -10.20 -3.35 -10.79
C ASP A 27 -10.84 -3.00 -9.43
N PRO A 28 -12.17 -2.80 -9.36
CA PRO A 28 -12.87 -2.58 -8.11
C PRO A 28 -12.86 -3.81 -7.18
N ALA A 29 -12.82 -5.03 -7.73
CA ALA A 29 -12.84 -6.27 -6.94
C ALA A 29 -11.53 -6.43 -6.16
N TYR A 30 -10.38 -6.25 -6.81
CA TYR A 30 -9.08 -6.20 -6.14
C TYR A 30 -9.06 -5.18 -5.01
N ALA A 31 -9.56 -3.95 -5.24
CA ALA A 31 -9.59 -2.91 -4.20
C ALA A 31 -10.46 -3.29 -2.99
N GLN A 32 -11.56 -4.00 -3.21
CA GLN A 32 -12.40 -4.52 -2.13
C GLN A 32 -11.72 -5.67 -1.38
N ALA A 33 -11.04 -6.56 -2.11
CA ALA A 33 -10.31 -7.69 -1.54
C ALA A 33 -9.16 -7.24 -0.61
N ILE A 34 -8.45 -6.15 -0.93
CA ILE A 34 -7.43 -5.57 -0.02
C ILE A 34 -8.06 -4.82 1.18
N GLY A 35 -9.39 -4.73 1.25
CA GLY A 35 -10.12 -4.08 2.33
C GLY A 35 -10.31 -2.57 2.17
N LEU A 36 -10.14 -2.00 0.97
CA LEU A 36 -10.49 -0.59 0.73
C LEU A 36 -11.99 -0.45 0.49
N VAL A 37 -12.61 0.46 1.25
CA VAL A 37 -14.06 0.72 1.19
C VAL A 37 -14.31 2.08 0.54
N PRO A 38 -15.20 2.20 -0.46
CA PRO A 38 -15.53 3.49 -1.07
C PRO A 38 -16.18 4.43 -0.05
N ALA A 39 -15.81 5.70 -0.09
CA ALA A 39 -16.41 6.71 0.77
C ALA A 39 -17.89 6.93 0.43
N ARG A 40 -18.74 6.87 1.47
CA ARG A 40 -20.19 7.08 1.34
C ARG A 40 -20.49 8.45 0.74
N ALA A 41 -21.48 8.51 -0.17
CA ALA A 41 -21.88 9.76 -0.83
C ALA A 41 -22.18 10.89 0.16
N GLY A 42 -22.96 10.61 1.21
CA GLY A 42 -23.27 11.60 2.26
C GLY A 42 -22.02 12.14 2.97
N MET A 43 -21.05 11.27 3.31
CA MET A 43 -19.83 11.70 4.00
C MET A 43 -18.94 12.56 3.10
N ARG A 44 -18.94 12.31 1.79
CA ARG A 44 -18.23 13.14 0.82
C ARG A 44 -18.84 14.53 0.71
N VAL A 45 -20.18 14.60 0.65
CA VAL A 45 -20.89 15.89 0.65
C VAL A 45 -20.62 16.64 1.96
N MET A 46 -20.74 15.99 3.12
CA MET A 46 -20.47 16.63 4.42
C MET A 46 -19.02 17.12 4.52
N ALA A 47 -18.05 16.36 4.03
CA ALA A 47 -16.67 16.81 3.96
C ALA A 47 -16.53 18.08 3.14
N THR A 48 -17.13 18.16 1.95
CA THR A 48 -17.10 19.39 1.13
C THR A 48 -17.85 20.55 1.79
N VAL A 49 -19.02 20.30 2.39
CA VAL A 49 -19.82 21.32 3.10
C VAL A 49 -19.01 21.94 4.24
N LEU A 50 -18.30 21.14 5.03
CA LEU A 50 -17.44 21.66 6.09
C LEU A 50 -16.35 22.61 5.56
N GLU A 51 -15.75 22.31 4.40
CA GLU A 51 -14.77 23.20 3.78
C GLU A 51 -15.39 24.49 3.26
N LEU A 52 -16.59 24.40 2.70
CA LEU A 52 -17.34 25.57 2.25
C LEU A 52 -17.74 26.47 3.42
N ILE A 53 -18.12 25.90 4.57
CA ILE A 53 -18.41 26.67 5.79
C ILE A 53 -17.15 27.42 6.23
N VAL A 54 -16.00 26.75 6.30
CA VAL A 54 -14.75 27.39 6.71
C VAL A 54 -14.32 28.47 5.72
N ALA A 55 -14.40 28.19 4.41
CA ALA A 55 -14.12 29.18 3.38
C ALA A 55 -15.06 30.39 3.46
N LEU A 56 -16.36 30.15 3.68
CA LEU A 56 -17.35 31.21 3.84
C LEU A 56 -17.01 32.08 5.05
N LEU A 57 -16.75 31.48 6.21
CA LEU A 57 -16.40 32.20 7.45
C LEU A 57 -15.16 33.09 7.27
N VAL A 58 -14.12 32.58 6.59
CA VAL A 58 -12.91 33.36 6.29
C VAL A 58 -13.21 34.52 5.33
N SER A 59 -14.17 34.35 4.42
CA SER A 59 -14.54 35.35 3.41
C SER A 59 -15.47 36.47 3.90
N ILE A 60 -16.23 36.26 5.00
CA ILE A 60 -17.26 37.20 5.48
C ILE A 60 -16.72 38.63 5.66
N PRO A 61 -15.60 38.88 6.39
CA PRO A 61 -15.11 40.24 6.59
C PRO A 61 -14.79 40.95 5.28
N GLY A 62 -14.11 40.25 4.35
CA GLY A 62 -13.81 40.78 3.03
C GLY A 62 -15.02 40.97 2.14
N ALA A 63 -16.03 40.10 2.23
CA ALA A 63 -17.27 40.25 1.46
C ALA A 63 -18.05 41.50 1.90
N VAL A 64 -18.16 41.74 3.21
CA VAL A 64 -18.80 42.95 3.77
C VAL A 64 -18.01 44.20 3.38
N ALA A 65 -16.68 44.17 3.54
CA ALA A 65 -15.82 45.29 3.18
C ALA A 65 -15.85 45.59 1.68
N GLY A 66 -15.82 44.56 0.83
CA GLY A 66 -15.87 44.66 -0.63
C GLY A 66 -17.21 45.20 -1.12
N ALA A 67 -18.33 44.71 -0.57
CA ALA A 67 -19.67 45.24 -0.91
C ALA A 67 -19.80 46.72 -0.54
N ASN A 68 -19.31 47.10 0.64
CA ASN A 68 -19.30 48.50 1.08
C ASN A 68 -18.39 49.36 0.17
N ALA A 69 -17.18 48.90 -0.13
CA ALA A 69 -16.25 49.59 -1.04
C ALA A 69 -16.85 49.77 -2.44
N MET A 70 -17.52 48.74 -2.98
CA MET A 70 -18.20 48.79 -4.27
C MET A 70 -19.33 49.82 -4.27
N LEU A 71 -20.17 49.87 -3.23
CA LEU A 71 -21.26 50.84 -3.11
C LEU A 71 -20.73 52.28 -3.05
N LEU A 72 -19.70 52.53 -2.23
CA LEU A 72 -19.08 53.84 -2.10
C LEU A 72 -18.40 54.29 -3.39
N SER A 73 -17.65 53.40 -4.05
CA SER A 73 -16.99 53.68 -5.31
C SER A 73 -17.97 53.90 -6.46
N ALA A 74 -19.13 53.23 -6.46
CA ALA A 74 -20.16 53.42 -7.47
C ALA A 74 -20.88 54.78 -7.34
N ALA A 75 -20.93 55.34 -6.12
CA ALA A 75 -21.53 56.64 -5.87
C ALA A 75 -20.63 57.80 -6.35
N ASP A 76 -19.35 57.78 -5.99
CA ASP A 76 -18.35 58.75 -6.47
C ASP A 76 -16.93 58.14 -6.41
N PRO A 77 -16.36 57.71 -7.55
CA PRO A 77 -15.02 57.13 -7.59
C PRO A 77 -13.92 58.08 -7.10
N ASN A 78 -14.01 59.37 -7.41
CA ASN A 78 -12.97 60.34 -7.08
C ASN A 78 -12.97 60.65 -5.58
N ALA A 79 -14.16 60.83 -5.00
CA ALA A 79 -14.29 61.01 -3.55
C ALA A 79 -13.87 59.74 -2.78
N PHE A 80 -14.20 58.55 -3.29
CA PHE A 80 -13.79 57.28 -2.69
C PHE A 80 -12.26 57.14 -2.62
N LEU A 81 -11.56 57.44 -3.73
CA LEU A 81 -10.09 57.38 -3.78
C LEU A 81 -9.42 58.44 -2.89
N ALA A 82 -10.07 59.58 -2.66
CA ALA A 82 -9.56 60.65 -1.80
C ALA A 82 -9.78 60.41 -0.29
N ARG A 83 -10.45 59.31 0.10
CA ARG A 83 -10.74 59.01 1.51
C ARG A 83 -9.49 58.76 2.33
N LYS A 84 -9.36 59.48 3.46
CA LYS A 84 -8.26 59.29 4.42
C LYS A 84 -8.29 57.94 5.11
N ASP A 85 -9.47 57.33 5.24
CA ASP A 85 -9.70 56.04 5.87
C ASP A 85 -9.81 54.87 4.88
N LEU A 86 -9.48 55.10 3.59
CA LEU A 86 -9.58 54.09 2.53
C LEU A 86 -8.87 52.78 2.89
N ILE A 87 -7.70 52.87 3.52
CA ILE A 87 -6.93 51.69 3.93
C ILE A 87 -7.71 50.80 4.91
N TRP A 88 -8.49 51.37 5.83
CA TRP A 88 -9.27 50.61 6.81
C TRP A 88 -10.49 49.94 6.18
N ILE A 89 -10.99 50.49 5.08
CA ILE A 89 -12.07 49.88 4.28
C ILE A 89 -11.54 48.70 3.47
N LEU A 90 -10.33 48.84 2.90
CA LEU A 90 -9.74 47.80 2.05
C LEU A 90 -9.01 46.71 2.85
N LEU A 91 -8.58 47.00 4.08
CA LEU A 91 -7.80 46.05 4.89
C LEU A 91 -8.54 44.72 5.14
N PRO A 92 -9.83 44.67 5.54
CA PRO A 92 -10.52 43.39 5.73
C PRO A 92 -10.68 42.61 4.42
N LEU A 93 -10.85 43.31 3.28
CA LEU A 93 -10.88 42.68 1.96
C LEU A 93 -9.55 42.00 1.63
N LEU A 94 -8.43 42.72 1.83
CA LEU A 94 -7.09 42.18 1.63
C LEU A 94 -6.79 41.01 2.57
N VAL A 95 -7.13 41.14 3.86
CA VAL A 95 -6.90 40.09 4.85
C VAL A 95 -7.70 38.83 4.51
N SER A 96 -9.00 38.95 4.21
CA SER A 96 -9.81 37.80 3.78
C SER A 96 -9.28 37.17 2.49
N PHE A 97 -8.82 37.97 1.52
CA PHE A 97 -8.20 37.45 0.29
C PHE A 97 -6.94 36.63 0.58
N VAL A 98 -6.01 37.17 1.38
CA VAL A 98 -4.77 36.49 1.76
C VAL A 98 -5.07 35.20 2.54
N LEU A 99 -5.99 35.26 3.51
CA LEU A 99 -6.39 34.08 4.28
C LEU A 99 -7.05 33.01 3.41
N MET A 100 -7.90 33.40 2.45
CA MET A 100 -8.49 32.46 1.49
C MET A 100 -7.45 31.83 0.56
N PHE A 101 -6.47 32.61 0.10
CA PHE A 101 -5.37 32.11 -0.70
C PHE A 101 -4.53 31.09 0.08
N VAL A 102 -4.12 31.43 1.30
CA VAL A 102 -3.36 30.54 2.18
C VAL A 102 -4.17 29.28 2.52
N PHE A 103 -5.45 29.42 2.87
CA PHE A 103 -6.34 28.29 3.14
C PHE A 103 -6.40 27.34 1.94
N THR A 104 -6.66 27.87 0.75
CA THR A 104 -6.75 27.08 -0.49
C THR A 104 -5.43 26.38 -0.79
N LEU A 105 -4.30 27.10 -0.69
CA LEU A 105 -2.97 26.53 -0.93
C LEU A 105 -2.67 25.39 0.05
N VAL A 106 -2.96 25.58 1.33
CA VAL A 106 -2.80 24.53 2.35
C VAL A 106 -3.69 23.32 2.04
N GLN A 107 -4.95 23.52 1.64
CA GLN A 107 -5.83 22.40 1.24
C GLN A 107 -5.26 21.65 0.02
N LEU A 108 -4.77 22.34 -1.00
CA LEU A 108 -4.16 21.73 -2.19
C LEU A 108 -2.91 20.90 -1.83
N ILE A 109 -2.02 21.46 -0.99
CA ILE A 109 -0.80 20.78 -0.54
C ILE A 109 -1.15 19.54 0.28
N LEU A 110 -2.05 19.66 1.27
CA LEU A 110 -2.49 18.52 2.08
C LEU A 110 -3.16 17.45 1.24
N HIS A 111 -3.94 17.84 0.23
CA HIS A 111 -4.63 16.89 -0.62
C HIS A 111 -3.65 16.12 -1.51
N GLY A 112 -2.71 16.84 -2.14
CA GLY A 112 -1.72 16.22 -3.01
C GLY A 112 -0.74 15.32 -2.27
N LEU A 113 -0.26 15.76 -1.09
CA LEU A 113 0.81 15.08 -0.35
C LEU A 113 0.31 14.06 0.68
N LYS A 114 -0.90 14.26 1.24
CA LYS A 114 -1.46 13.44 2.32
C LYS A 114 -2.83 12.85 2.00
N GLY A 115 -3.38 13.12 0.80
CA GLY A 115 -4.70 12.64 0.39
C GLY A 115 -5.84 13.16 1.25
N VAL A 116 -5.64 14.25 1.99
CA VAL A 116 -6.63 14.83 2.90
C VAL A 116 -6.77 16.31 2.70
N THR A 117 -7.95 16.79 3.04
CA THR A 117 -8.26 18.19 3.25
C THR A 117 -8.94 18.28 4.61
N LEU A 118 -9.17 19.49 5.13
CA LEU A 118 -9.78 19.68 6.45
C LEU A 118 -11.07 18.86 6.60
N GLY A 119 -11.97 18.95 5.61
CA GLY A 119 -13.22 18.20 5.60
C GLY A 119 -13.01 16.69 5.55
N LYS A 120 -12.12 16.22 4.67
CA LYS A 120 -11.85 14.78 4.52
C LYS A 120 -11.24 14.19 5.79
N ALA A 121 -10.35 14.92 6.46
CA ALA A 121 -9.80 14.49 7.75
C ALA A 121 -10.91 14.38 8.82
N ALA A 122 -11.81 15.35 8.90
CA ALA A 122 -12.92 15.37 9.86
C ALA A 122 -13.89 14.18 9.69
N PHE A 123 -14.10 13.69 8.47
CA PHE A 123 -14.98 12.57 8.17
C PHE A 123 -14.26 11.24 7.92
N GLY A 124 -12.95 11.16 8.11
CA GLY A 124 -12.20 9.91 7.94
C GLY A 124 -12.13 9.43 6.49
N ILE A 125 -12.01 10.36 5.55
CA ILE A 125 -11.89 10.09 4.11
C ILE A 125 -10.43 10.28 3.69
N ARG A 126 -9.90 9.35 2.91
CA ARG A 126 -8.63 9.51 2.20
C ARG A 126 -8.86 9.50 0.70
N THR A 127 -8.15 10.36 0.00
CA THR A 127 -8.12 10.38 -1.47
C THR A 127 -6.89 9.64 -1.92
N VAL A 128 -7.02 8.71 -2.86
CA VAL A 128 -5.91 7.96 -3.47
C VAL A 128 -5.95 8.08 -4.99
N ASN A 129 -4.83 7.80 -5.65
CA ASN A 129 -4.83 7.57 -7.09
C ASN A 129 -5.62 6.30 -7.40
N VAL A 130 -6.51 6.37 -8.39
CA VAL A 130 -7.42 5.27 -8.71
C VAL A 130 -6.71 4.03 -9.26
N ARG A 131 -5.54 4.21 -9.91
CA ARG A 131 -4.73 3.14 -10.51
C ARG A 131 -3.73 2.56 -9.52
N THR A 132 -2.93 3.41 -8.89
CA THR A 132 -1.82 2.94 -8.04
C THR A 132 -2.21 2.73 -6.58
N LEU A 133 -3.37 3.26 -6.16
CA LEU A 133 -3.81 3.33 -4.75
C LEU A 133 -2.87 4.11 -3.83
N GLU A 134 -1.92 4.85 -4.41
CA GLU A 134 -0.99 5.71 -3.70
C GLU A 134 -1.55 7.12 -3.54
N LYS A 135 -0.69 8.05 -3.07
CA LYS A 135 -1.02 9.46 -2.95
C LYS A 135 -1.45 10.04 -4.31
N PRO A 136 -2.47 10.91 -4.33
CA PRO A 136 -3.06 11.40 -5.59
C PRO A 136 -2.13 12.34 -6.36
N GLY A 137 -1.12 12.93 -5.70
CA GLY A 137 -0.20 13.89 -6.30
C GLY A 137 -0.77 15.31 -6.36
N PHE A 138 0.12 16.31 -6.37
CA PHE A 138 -0.27 17.71 -6.29
C PHE A 138 -1.02 18.20 -7.55
N TRP A 139 -0.40 18.09 -8.73
CA TRP A 139 -0.97 18.67 -9.95
C TRP A 139 -2.22 17.91 -10.43
N ARG A 140 -2.06 16.65 -10.81
CA ARG A 140 -3.17 15.86 -11.36
C ARG A 140 -4.21 15.53 -10.28
N GLY A 141 -3.79 15.17 -9.08
CA GLY A 141 -4.68 14.75 -8.01
C GLY A 141 -5.42 15.91 -7.33
N ALA A 142 -4.70 16.97 -6.94
CA ALA A 142 -5.27 18.08 -6.19
C ALA A 142 -5.70 19.26 -7.04
N VAL A 143 -4.83 19.79 -7.91
CA VAL A 143 -5.12 21.00 -8.68
C VAL A 143 -6.24 20.76 -9.69
N VAL A 144 -6.17 19.71 -10.52
CA VAL A 144 -7.23 19.41 -11.51
C VAL A 144 -8.57 19.20 -10.82
N ARG A 145 -8.58 18.45 -9.71
CA ARG A 145 -9.79 18.26 -8.90
C ARG A 145 -10.36 19.60 -8.44
N TYR A 146 -9.52 20.45 -7.87
CA TYR A 146 -9.90 21.75 -7.36
C TYR A 146 -10.44 22.65 -8.48
N LEU A 147 -9.81 22.67 -9.65
CA LEU A 147 -10.27 23.45 -10.80
C LEU A 147 -11.67 23.05 -11.24
N ILE A 148 -11.98 21.76 -11.30
CA ILE A 148 -13.33 21.29 -11.67
C ILE A 148 -14.34 21.67 -10.59
N LEU A 149 -13.95 21.58 -9.33
CA LEU A 149 -14.79 22.05 -8.23
C LEU A 149 -15.00 23.56 -8.33
N ALA A 150 -13.98 24.36 -8.63
CA ALA A 150 -14.07 25.80 -8.80
C ALA A 150 -14.97 26.19 -9.97
N VAL A 151 -14.84 25.52 -11.13
CA VAL A 151 -15.72 25.71 -12.29
C VAL A 151 -17.17 25.39 -11.95
N SER A 152 -17.42 24.44 -11.05
CA SER A 152 -18.80 24.16 -10.61
C SER A 152 -19.47 25.38 -9.96
N PHE A 153 -18.72 26.32 -9.38
CA PHE A 153 -19.28 27.55 -8.80
C PHE A 153 -19.64 28.62 -9.84
N ALA A 154 -19.42 28.39 -11.14
CA ALA A 154 -19.89 29.30 -12.19
C ALA A 154 -21.41 29.48 -12.18
N VAL A 155 -22.15 28.45 -11.77
CA VAL A 155 -23.57 28.54 -11.43
C VAL A 155 -23.71 28.32 -9.91
N PRO A 156 -23.85 29.39 -9.11
CA PRO A 156 -23.88 29.27 -7.66
C PRO A 156 -24.96 28.29 -7.18
N LEU A 157 -24.64 27.52 -6.13
CA LEU A 157 -25.50 26.49 -5.50
C LEU A 157 -25.82 25.28 -6.39
N ILE A 158 -26.34 25.48 -7.61
CA ILE A 158 -26.75 24.41 -8.52
C ILE A 158 -25.53 23.65 -9.04
N GLY A 159 -24.49 24.35 -9.48
CA GLY A 159 -23.30 23.69 -10.04
C GLY A 159 -22.57 22.82 -9.02
N PRO A 160 -22.28 23.27 -7.78
CA PRO A 160 -21.72 22.41 -6.74
C PRO A 160 -22.65 21.26 -6.34
N LEU A 161 -23.96 21.46 -6.30
CA LEU A 161 -24.93 20.39 -6.05
C LEU A 161 -24.82 19.29 -7.13
N LEU A 162 -24.81 19.68 -8.40
CA LEU A 162 -24.65 18.75 -9.53
C LEU A 162 -23.30 18.02 -9.47
N VAL A 163 -22.21 18.77 -9.30
CA VAL A 163 -20.84 18.24 -9.40
C VAL A 163 -20.42 17.44 -8.17
N VAL A 164 -20.81 17.83 -6.96
CA VAL A 164 -20.36 17.19 -5.71
C VAL A 164 -21.32 16.11 -5.24
N ALA A 165 -22.63 16.38 -5.25
CA ALA A 165 -23.62 15.47 -4.67
C ALA A 165 -24.20 14.49 -5.68
N LEU A 166 -24.56 14.97 -6.88
CA LEU A 166 -25.27 14.16 -7.88
C LEU A 166 -24.32 13.42 -8.84
N SER A 167 -23.16 13.98 -9.16
CA SER A 167 -22.24 13.38 -10.14
C SER A 167 -21.81 11.94 -9.84
N PRO A 168 -21.64 11.49 -8.58
CA PRO A 168 -21.32 10.09 -8.29
C PRO A 168 -22.45 9.10 -8.60
N LEU A 169 -23.70 9.57 -8.75
CA LEU A 169 -24.83 8.72 -9.15
C LEU A 169 -24.76 8.31 -10.62
N PHE A 170 -24.02 9.08 -11.42
CA PHE A 170 -23.77 8.82 -12.85
C PHE A 170 -22.44 8.08 -13.08
N ASP A 171 -21.94 7.37 -12.07
CA ASP A 171 -20.70 6.60 -12.18
C ASP A 171 -20.96 5.23 -12.80
N ALA A 172 -20.62 5.09 -14.09
CA ALA A 172 -20.76 3.83 -14.83
C ALA A 172 -19.89 2.69 -14.23
N GLU A 173 -18.78 3.03 -13.58
CA GLU A 173 -17.87 2.06 -12.95
C GLU A 173 -18.41 1.57 -11.58
N ARG A 174 -19.52 2.13 -11.08
CA ARG A 174 -20.13 1.85 -9.76
C ARG A 174 -19.13 1.93 -8.59
N ARG A 175 -18.06 2.71 -8.74
CA ARG A 175 -17.00 2.90 -7.75
C ARG A 175 -17.25 4.13 -6.86
N GLY A 176 -18.31 4.86 -7.16
CA GLY A 176 -18.74 6.08 -6.49
C GLY A 176 -17.89 7.29 -6.89
N ARG A 177 -17.34 7.37 -8.10
CA ARG A 177 -16.48 8.48 -8.53
C ARG A 177 -17.30 9.59 -9.19
N GLY A 178 -17.22 10.79 -8.64
CA GLY A 178 -17.81 11.98 -9.24
C GLY A 178 -16.96 12.53 -10.39
N TRP A 179 -17.44 13.55 -11.10
CA TRP A 179 -16.69 14.18 -12.19
C TRP A 179 -15.31 14.72 -11.76
N PRO A 180 -15.15 15.36 -10.58
CA PRO A 180 -13.84 15.79 -10.11
C PRO A 180 -12.89 14.62 -9.83
N ASP A 181 -13.41 13.46 -9.41
CA ASP A 181 -12.64 12.24 -9.16
C ASP A 181 -12.13 11.60 -10.45
N ARG A 182 -13.00 11.61 -11.48
CA ARG A 182 -12.67 11.04 -12.79
C ARG A 182 -11.56 11.81 -13.47
N ALA A 183 -11.68 13.14 -13.54
CA ALA A 183 -10.68 13.97 -14.19
C ALA A 183 -9.33 13.99 -13.45
N ALA A 184 -9.35 13.96 -12.11
CA ALA A 184 -8.13 13.93 -11.30
C ALA A 184 -7.50 12.53 -11.19
N ALA A 185 -8.11 11.49 -11.78
CA ALA A 185 -7.73 10.09 -11.59
C ALA A 185 -7.66 9.69 -10.10
N THR A 186 -8.59 10.20 -9.29
CA THR A 186 -8.66 9.93 -7.85
C THR A 186 -9.85 9.06 -7.48
N TRP A 187 -9.75 8.45 -6.30
CA TRP A 187 -10.80 7.69 -5.64
C TRP A 187 -10.81 8.00 -4.15
N LEU A 188 -11.99 8.13 -3.55
CA LEU A 188 -12.15 8.45 -2.13
C LEU A 188 -12.51 7.19 -1.37
N VAL A 189 -11.69 6.87 -0.37
CA VAL A 189 -11.85 5.70 0.49
C VAL A 189 -12.19 6.13 1.92
N ASP A 190 -13.04 5.34 2.57
CA ASP A 190 -13.42 5.49 3.98
C ASP A 190 -12.42 4.71 4.84
N VAL A 191 -11.60 5.41 5.62
CA VAL A 191 -10.59 4.79 6.48
C VAL A 191 -11.09 4.52 7.90
N ARG A 192 -12.34 4.88 8.22
CA ARG A 192 -12.99 4.48 9.47
C ARG A 192 -13.62 3.10 9.34
N ARG A 193 -14.09 2.76 8.13
CA ARG A 193 -14.73 1.47 7.81
C ARG A 193 -13.81 0.51 7.06
N GLY A 194 -12.80 1.01 6.38
CA GLY A 194 -11.87 0.21 5.58
C GLY A 194 -10.42 0.41 5.97
N LEU A 195 -9.55 -0.27 5.25
CA LEU A 195 -8.10 -0.14 5.37
C LEU A 195 -7.64 1.29 5.04
N ASN A 196 -6.71 1.82 5.82
CA ASN A 196 -6.05 3.08 5.50
C ASN A 196 -4.97 2.83 4.42
N PRO A 197 -5.11 3.40 3.20
CA PRO A 197 -4.17 3.17 2.11
C PRO A 197 -2.77 3.76 2.36
N TYR A 198 -2.63 4.62 3.36
CA TYR A 198 -1.35 5.22 3.72
C TYR A 198 -0.63 4.51 4.88
N ASP A 199 -1.23 3.45 5.43
CA ASP A 199 -0.52 2.53 6.32
C ASP A 199 0.23 1.50 5.47
N ALA A 200 1.52 1.79 5.20
CA ALA A 200 2.35 0.97 4.34
C ALA A 200 2.47 -0.49 4.83
N LYS A 201 2.48 -0.70 6.16
CA LYS A 201 2.58 -2.04 6.74
C LYS A 201 1.30 -2.82 6.50
N ARG A 202 0.14 -2.24 6.82
CA ARG A 202 -1.14 -2.92 6.62
C ARG A 202 -1.47 -3.12 5.15
N MET A 203 -1.16 -2.16 4.27
CA MET A 203 -1.28 -2.31 2.82
C MET A 203 -0.42 -3.46 2.30
N ARG A 204 0.84 -3.58 2.74
CA ARG A 204 1.71 -4.69 2.34
C ARG A 204 1.16 -6.04 2.80
N ILE A 205 0.62 -6.12 4.01
CA ILE A 205 0.01 -7.34 4.52
C ILE A 205 -1.23 -7.70 3.69
N ALA A 206 -2.13 -6.75 3.44
CA ALA A 206 -3.35 -6.98 2.65
C ALA A 206 -3.03 -7.42 1.21
N ARG A 207 -2.08 -6.77 0.54
CA ARG A 207 -1.61 -7.19 -0.79
C ARG A 207 -1.05 -8.61 -0.76
N LYS A 208 -0.18 -8.93 0.22
CA LYS A 208 0.41 -10.26 0.36
C LYS A 208 -0.66 -11.33 0.60
N GLN A 209 -1.69 -11.05 1.41
CA GLN A 209 -2.75 -12.01 1.69
C GLN A 209 -3.49 -12.42 0.41
N ILE A 210 -3.85 -11.46 -0.45
CA ILE A 210 -4.50 -11.76 -1.73
C ILE A 210 -3.58 -12.54 -2.66
N THR A 211 -2.32 -12.11 -2.78
CA THR A 211 -1.35 -12.86 -3.60
C THR A 211 -1.22 -14.30 -3.12
N THR A 212 -1.17 -14.54 -1.81
CA THR A 212 -1.10 -15.91 -1.25
C THR A 212 -2.38 -16.70 -1.52
N GLU A 213 -3.57 -16.13 -1.30
CA GLU A 213 -4.86 -16.80 -1.60
C GLU A 213 -4.96 -17.19 -3.07
N VAL A 214 -4.48 -16.35 -3.99
CA VAL A 214 -4.42 -16.66 -5.42
C VAL A 214 -3.48 -17.85 -5.72
N HIS A 215 -2.35 -17.96 -5.01
CA HIS A 215 -1.44 -19.10 -5.18
C HIS A 215 -1.99 -20.40 -4.56
N GLU A 216 -2.73 -20.31 -3.46
CA GLU A 216 -3.38 -21.47 -2.83
C GLU A 216 -4.59 -21.97 -3.65
N ALA A 217 -5.29 -21.08 -4.33
CA ALA A 217 -6.37 -21.42 -5.26
C ALA A 217 -5.88 -21.96 -6.61
N ALA A 218 -4.58 -21.88 -6.92
CA ALA A 218 -4.03 -22.46 -8.13
C ALA A 218 -4.12 -24.00 -8.07
N PRO A 219 -4.51 -24.67 -9.17
CA PRO A 219 -4.68 -26.12 -9.16
C PRO A 219 -3.36 -26.80 -8.78
N VAL A 220 -3.42 -27.67 -7.75
CA VAL A 220 -2.27 -28.47 -7.31
C VAL A 220 -1.80 -29.32 -8.48
N LEU A 221 -0.62 -28.99 -9.02
CA LEU A 221 -0.02 -29.78 -10.08
C LEU A 221 0.37 -31.16 -9.53
N PRO A 222 0.22 -32.24 -10.33
CA PRO A 222 0.64 -33.57 -9.91
C PRO A 222 2.13 -33.57 -9.59
N SER A 223 2.49 -34.09 -8.41
CA SER A 223 3.88 -34.22 -7.98
C SER A 223 4.65 -35.08 -8.97
N LEU A 224 5.74 -34.54 -9.53
CA LEU A 224 6.70 -35.27 -10.35
C LEU A 224 7.80 -35.95 -9.52
N ALA A 225 7.76 -35.81 -8.19
CA ALA A 225 8.70 -36.49 -7.31
C ALA A 225 8.36 -38.00 -7.24
N THR A 226 9.39 -38.84 -7.32
CA THR A 226 9.25 -40.27 -7.04
C THR A 226 8.70 -40.44 -5.61
N PRO A 227 7.58 -41.16 -5.40
CA PRO A 227 7.06 -41.40 -4.07
C PRO A 227 8.11 -42.12 -3.22
N VAL A 228 8.40 -41.60 -2.03
CA VAL A 228 9.28 -42.26 -1.04
C VAL A 228 8.52 -43.38 -0.33
N ASP A 229 7.19 -43.28 -0.28
CA ASP A 229 6.31 -44.29 0.28
C ASP A 229 5.96 -45.37 -0.76
N ARG A 230 6.15 -46.64 -0.38
CA ARG A 230 5.97 -47.80 -1.28
C ARG A 230 4.51 -48.00 -1.74
N ASP A 231 3.56 -47.49 -0.97
CA ASP A 231 2.12 -47.69 -1.17
C ASP A 231 1.38 -46.41 -1.64
N ALA A 232 2.11 -45.32 -1.91
CA ALA A 232 1.50 -44.10 -2.44
C ALA A 232 1.17 -44.27 -3.94
N PRO A 233 -0.06 -43.92 -4.39
CA PRO A 233 -0.44 -44.06 -5.79
C PRO A 233 0.44 -43.16 -6.66
N ALA A 234 1.18 -43.75 -7.61
CA ALA A 234 1.97 -43.02 -8.59
C ALA A 234 1.03 -42.28 -9.56
N VAL A 235 0.85 -40.97 -9.37
CA VAL A 235 -0.10 -40.15 -10.16
C VAL A 235 0.44 -39.83 -11.57
N TYR A 236 1.73 -40.01 -11.82
CA TYR A 236 2.32 -39.78 -13.14
C TYR A 236 3.25 -40.92 -13.56
N VAL A 237 2.78 -41.77 -14.48
CA VAL A 237 3.61 -42.77 -15.17
C VAL A 237 3.75 -42.29 -16.62
N PRO A 238 4.94 -41.83 -17.06
CA PRO A 238 5.14 -41.49 -18.46
C PRO A 238 5.04 -42.77 -19.29
N THR A 239 3.93 -42.94 -20.00
CA THR A 239 3.63 -44.10 -20.85
C THR A 239 4.30 -44.05 -22.24
N GLY A 240 5.14 -43.04 -22.49
CA GLY A 240 5.91 -42.92 -23.72
C GLY A 240 7.40 -43.03 -23.46
N ARG A 241 8.02 -44.15 -23.85
CA ARG A 241 9.47 -44.20 -24.05
C ARG A 241 9.79 -43.41 -25.32
N PHE A 242 10.06 -42.12 -25.19
CA PHE A 242 10.70 -41.38 -26.27
C PHE A 242 12.18 -41.76 -26.28
N SER A 243 12.58 -42.52 -27.30
CA SER A 243 13.99 -42.75 -27.64
C SER A 243 14.58 -41.48 -28.25
N GLY A 244 14.63 -40.40 -27.48
CA GLY A 244 15.46 -39.23 -27.78
C GLY A 244 16.89 -39.59 -27.39
N GLY A 245 17.67 -40.03 -28.37
CA GLY A 245 19.04 -40.48 -28.17
C GLY A 245 19.91 -39.46 -27.45
N VAL A 246 20.70 -39.94 -26.50
CA VAL A 246 21.84 -39.21 -25.94
C VAL A 246 22.79 -38.89 -27.10
N VAL A 247 23.02 -37.61 -27.36
CA VAL A 247 24.04 -37.16 -28.31
C VAL A 247 25.42 -37.40 -27.68
N GLY A 248 25.92 -38.62 -27.83
CA GLY A 248 27.30 -39.00 -27.59
C GLY A 248 27.99 -39.18 -28.93
N ALA A 249 28.95 -38.31 -29.23
CA ALA A 249 29.72 -38.38 -30.46
C ALA A 249 30.65 -39.61 -30.45
N HIS A 250 30.43 -40.58 -31.35
CA HIS A 250 31.50 -41.43 -31.86
C HIS A 250 31.26 -41.87 -33.32
N ARG A 251 32.38 -41.98 -34.03
CA ARG A 251 32.57 -41.99 -35.49
C ARG A 251 32.64 -43.42 -36.04
N ALA A 252 31.94 -43.60 -37.17
CA ALA A 252 32.14 -44.51 -38.32
C ALA A 252 32.13 -46.04 -38.13
N ALA A 253 31.16 -46.70 -38.79
CA ALA A 253 31.39 -47.64 -39.90
C ALA A 253 30.07 -47.98 -40.62
N ALA A 254 30.15 -48.18 -41.94
CA ALA A 254 29.05 -48.28 -42.88
C ALA A 254 28.36 -49.66 -42.93
N THR A 255 27.09 -49.69 -43.35
CA THR A 255 26.53 -50.66 -44.31
C THR A 255 25.18 -50.15 -44.85
N THR A 256 24.94 -50.43 -46.12
CA THR A 256 23.93 -49.91 -47.06
C THR A 256 22.54 -50.56 -46.92
N PRO A 257 21.48 -50.01 -47.58
CA PRO A 257 20.08 -50.21 -47.23
C PRO A 257 19.41 -51.39 -47.96
N ALA A 258 18.39 -51.98 -47.34
CA ALA A 258 17.44 -52.85 -48.01
C ALA A 258 16.03 -52.25 -47.91
N VAL A 259 15.52 -51.86 -49.09
CA VAL A 259 14.14 -51.47 -49.35
C VAL A 259 13.28 -52.73 -49.38
N SER A 260 12.13 -52.71 -48.72
CA SER A 260 10.97 -53.51 -49.14
C SER A 260 9.69 -52.81 -48.70
N ALA A 261 8.98 -52.32 -49.71
CA ALA A 261 7.60 -51.87 -49.62
C ALA A 261 6.67 -53.08 -49.67
N SER A 262 5.64 -53.11 -48.82
CA SER A 262 4.27 -53.44 -49.27
C SER A 262 3.26 -53.02 -48.19
N ALA A 263 2.33 -52.17 -48.58
CA ALA A 263 0.95 -52.15 -48.06
C ALA A 263 0.18 -53.27 -48.81
N PRO A 264 -0.98 -53.79 -48.34
CA PRO A 264 -2.14 -52.95 -48.02
C PRO A 264 -3.09 -53.46 -46.91
N ALA A 265 -4.12 -52.63 -46.71
CA ALA A 265 -5.50 -52.98 -46.38
C ALA A 265 -5.95 -53.02 -44.91
N VAL A 266 -6.96 -52.17 -44.69
CA VAL A 266 -7.79 -51.92 -43.50
C VAL A 266 -8.77 -53.09 -43.29
N PRO A 267 -9.15 -53.39 -42.04
CA PRO A 267 -10.57 -53.29 -41.71
C PRO A 267 -10.81 -52.59 -40.37
N ALA A 268 -11.84 -51.74 -40.35
CA ALA A 268 -12.48 -51.26 -39.14
C ALA A 268 -13.29 -52.39 -38.49
N PRO A 269 -13.45 -52.35 -37.16
CA PRO A 269 -14.76 -52.58 -36.59
C PRO A 269 -15.18 -51.41 -35.71
N VAL A 270 -16.38 -50.91 -36.02
CA VAL A 270 -17.20 -50.08 -35.16
C VAL A 270 -17.81 -51.01 -34.10
N ALA A 271 -17.55 -50.76 -32.82
CA ALA A 271 -18.32 -51.35 -31.72
C ALA A 271 -18.50 -50.29 -30.63
N GLN A 272 -19.76 -49.93 -30.43
CA GLN A 272 -20.26 -48.88 -29.55
C GLN A 272 -19.97 -49.20 -28.08
N ALA A 273 -19.49 -48.20 -27.34
CA ALA A 273 -19.47 -48.21 -25.88
C ALA A 273 -20.90 -47.96 -25.33
N PRO A 274 -21.35 -48.66 -24.28
CA PRO A 274 -22.64 -48.38 -23.65
C PRO A 274 -22.61 -47.02 -22.93
N ALA A 275 -23.61 -46.19 -23.21
CA ALA A 275 -23.89 -44.98 -22.44
C ALA A 275 -24.35 -45.37 -21.02
N ALA A 276 -23.67 -44.82 -20.01
CA ALA A 276 -24.14 -44.87 -18.63
C ALA A 276 -25.41 -44.01 -18.47
N PRO A 277 -26.45 -44.48 -17.76
CA PRO A 277 -27.65 -43.70 -17.56
C PRO A 277 -27.43 -42.57 -16.55
N VAL A 278 -27.81 -41.36 -16.97
CA VAL A 278 -28.01 -40.19 -16.10
C VAL A 278 -29.28 -40.43 -15.27
N PRO A 279 -29.26 -40.27 -13.93
CA PRO A 279 -30.49 -40.28 -13.15
C PRO A 279 -31.29 -39.01 -13.47
N ALA A 280 -32.46 -39.19 -14.10
CA ALA A 280 -33.46 -38.15 -14.25
C ALA A 280 -34.14 -37.87 -12.90
N ALA A 281 -34.20 -36.59 -12.53
CA ALA A 281 -34.97 -36.12 -11.39
C ALA A 281 -36.48 -36.32 -11.61
N PRO A 282 -37.25 -36.77 -10.61
CA PRO A 282 -38.71 -36.88 -10.71
C PRO A 282 -39.40 -35.49 -10.61
N PRO A 283 -40.60 -35.34 -11.20
CA PRO A 283 -41.35 -34.09 -11.29
C PRO A 283 -41.98 -33.65 -9.95
N PRO A 284 -42.40 -32.38 -9.81
CA PRO A 284 -43.02 -31.89 -8.57
C PRO A 284 -44.46 -32.40 -8.47
N ALA A 285 -44.76 -33.14 -7.40
CA ALA A 285 -46.13 -33.44 -6.99
C ALA A 285 -46.64 -32.29 -6.12
N GLY A 286 -47.85 -31.83 -6.45
CA GLY A 286 -48.50 -30.68 -5.84
C GLY A 286 -48.99 -30.90 -4.41
N THR A 287 -49.02 -29.79 -3.70
CA THR A 287 -50.04 -29.32 -2.75
C THR A 287 -50.67 -30.37 -1.81
N ALA A 288 -50.16 -30.39 -0.58
CA ALA A 288 -50.96 -30.67 0.61
C ALA A 288 -50.71 -29.53 1.62
N GLU A 289 -51.80 -28.84 1.94
CA GLU A 289 -51.95 -27.70 2.84
C GLU A 289 -51.79 -28.15 4.31
N PRO A 290 -50.93 -27.50 5.11
CA PRO A 290 -51.01 -27.59 6.57
C PRO A 290 -51.85 -26.44 7.13
N ALA A 291 -52.83 -26.85 7.92
CA ALA A 291 -53.77 -26.08 8.72
C ALA A 291 -53.30 -24.71 9.24
N VAL A 292 -54.19 -23.73 9.08
CA VAL A 292 -54.14 -22.42 9.73
C VAL A 292 -54.33 -22.60 11.24
N GLU A 293 -53.27 -22.34 12.01
CA GLU A 293 -53.35 -22.16 13.46
C GLU A 293 -53.64 -20.67 13.77
N PRO A 294 -54.59 -20.35 14.65
CA PRO A 294 -54.97 -18.97 14.98
C PRO A 294 -53.86 -18.21 15.74
N PRO A 295 -53.87 -16.86 15.71
CA PRO A 295 -52.72 -16.05 16.12
C PRO A 295 -52.51 -16.09 17.64
N ALA A 296 -51.29 -16.43 18.06
CA ALA A 296 -50.83 -16.14 19.40
C ALA A 296 -50.71 -14.62 19.59
N THR A 297 -51.38 -14.13 20.62
CA THR A 297 -51.42 -12.74 21.07
C THR A 297 -50.04 -12.12 21.15
N ALA A 298 -49.88 -10.92 20.58
CA ALA A 298 -48.67 -10.12 20.66
C ALA A 298 -48.24 -9.90 22.12
N ALA A 299 -47.08 -10.42 22.50
CA ALA A 299 -46.35 -9.95 23.68
C ALA A 299 -45.62 -8.66 23.30
N ALA A 300 -45.84 -7.61 24.09
CA ALA A 300 -45.21 -6.30 23.95
C ALA A 300 -43.67 -6.39 23.92
N PRO A 301 -42.96 -5.54 23.17
CA PRO A 301 -41.51 -5.53 23.18
C PRO A 301 -41.01 -5.19 24.59
N ALA A 302 -40.24 -6.11 25.18
CA ALA A 302 -39.51 -5.83 26.41
C ALA A 302 -38.58 -4.64 26.17
N ALA A 303 -38.76 -3.59 26.98
CA ALA A 303 -37.89 -2.43 26.98
C ALA A 303 -36.46 -2.88 27.30
N TRP A 304 -35.52 -2.49 26.44
CA TRP A 304 -34.09 -2.68 26.69
C TRP A 304 -33.70 -1.98 28.00
N GLN A 305 -33.12 -2.72 28.94
CA GLN A 305 -32.50 -2.16 30.14
C GLN A 305 -30.98 -2.04 29.94
N PRO A 306 -30.37 -0.89 30.25
CA PRO A 306 -28.91 -0.76 30.26
C PRO A 306 -28.31 -1.61 31.38
N PRO A 307 -27.10 -2.18 31.22
CA PRO A 307 -26.42 -2.89 32.29
C PRO A 307 -26.03 -1.95 33.42
N GLU A 308 -26.31 -2.36 34.66
CA GLU A 308 -25.96 -1.64 35.88
C GLU A 308 -24.46 -1.76 36.15
N ILE A 309 -23.77 -0.61 36.20
CA ILE A 309 -22.35 -0.52 36.52
C ILE A 309 -22.20 -0.52 38.04
N ALA A 310 -21.52 -1.53 38.59
CA ALA A 310 -21.21 -1.59 40.00
C ALA A 310 -20.32 -0.40 40.44
N PRO A 311 -20.55 0.20 41.62
CA PRO A 311 -19.75 1.33 42.09
C PRO A 311 -18.31 0.88 42.38
N ILE A 312 -17.35 1.63 41.85
CA ILE A 312 -15.92 1.43 42.09
C ILE A 312 -15.63 1.85 43.53
N VAL A 313 -15.28 0.89 44.38
CA VAL A 313 -14.77 1.15 45.73
C VAL A 313 -13.42 1.86 45.60
N GLY A 314 -13.29 3.02 46.25
CA GLY A 314 -12.12 3.90 46.14
C GLY A 314 -10.82 3.17 46.44
N ALA A 315 -9.88 3.22 45.48
CA ALA A 315 -8.50 2.82 45.70
C ALA A 315 -7.80 3.82 46.67
N PRO A 316 -6.93 3.35 47.57
CA PRO A 316 -6.25 4.20 48.53
C PRO A 316 -5.29 5.20 47.85
N ALA A 317 -5.14 6.36 48.49
CA ALA A 317 -4.34 7.48 48.02
C ALA A 317 -2.88 7.09 47.71
N PRO A 318 -2.25 7.67 46.66
CA PRO A 318 -0.88 7.35 46.29
C PRO A 318 0.12 7.83 47.34
N ALA A 319 0.95 6.91 47.81
CA ALA A 319 2.13 7.19 48.62
C ALA A 319 3.14 8.02 47.81
N ALA A 320 3.77 8.98 48.49
CA ALA A 320 4.78 9.88 47.94
C ALA A 320 5.92 9.10 47.25
N VAL A 321 6.17 9.43 45.99
CA VAL A 321 7.27 8.88 45.20
C VAL A 321 8.59 9.50 45.70
N ALA A 322 9.48 8.65 46.20
CA ALA A 322 10.85 8.99 46.54
C ALA A 322 11.63 9.46 45.29
N PRO A 323 12.60 10.40 45.43
CA PRO A 323 13.29 10.99 44.29
C PRO A 323 14.10 9.95 43.50
N ALA A 324 14.02 10.10 42.18
CA ALA A 324 14.63 9.23 41.18
C ALA A 324 16.13 9.06 41.40
N ALA A 325 16.58 7.80 41.35
CA ALA A 325 17.99 7.46 41.19
C ALA A 325 18.54 8.10 39.91
N ALA A 326 19.74 8.64 40.01
CA ALA A 326 20.48 9.27 38.91
C ALA A 326 20.60 8.34 37.68
N PRO A 327 20.62 8.87 36.45
CA PRO A 327 20.69 8.07 35.24
C PRO A 327 22.02 7.29 35.18
N VAL A 328 21.91 5.96 35.13
CA VAL A 328 23.02 5.07 34.77
C VAL A 328 23.40 5.37 33.31
N PRO A 329 24.69 5.48 32.94
CA PRO A 329 25.08 5.72 31.56
C PRO A 329 24.60 4.60 30.63
N ASP A 330 24.05 5.01 29.49
CA ASP A 330 23.46 4.15 28.45
C ASP A 330 24.54 3.26 27.81
N ALA A 331 24.62 2.00 28.24
CA ALA A 331 25.59 1.05 27.71
C ALA A 331 25.24 0.65 26.27
N PRO A 332 26.24 0.49 25.35
CA PRO A 332 25.99 0.10 23.98
C PRO A 332 25.32 -1.27 23.90
N ARG A 333 24.37 -1.42 22.98
CA ARG A 333 23.66 -2.69 22.75
C ARG A 333 24.48 -3.67 21.90
N ALA A 334 25.37 -3.14 21.06
CA ALA A 334 26.34 -3.91 20.29
C ALA A 334 27.63 -3.11 20.09
N VAL A 335 28.73 -3.81 19.83
CA VAL A 335 29.99 -3.20 19.40
C VAL A 335 30.47 -3.91 18.14
N LEU A 336 30.67 -3.14 17.07
CA LEU A 336 31.13 -3.61 15.78
C LEU A 336 32.51 -3.05 15.50
N VAL A 337 33.41 -3.85 14.94
CA VAL A 337 34.75 -3.42 14.52
C VAL A 337 34.86 -3.57 13.02
N ILE A 338 34.99 -2.45 12.32
CA ILE A 338 35.22 -2.45 10.87
C ILE A 338 36.66 -2.91 10.62
N ASP A 339 36.92 -3.51 9.47
CA ASP A 339 38.25 -3.97 9.02
C ASP A 339 39.35 -2.90 8.99
N ASN A 340 39.01 -1.60 9.03
CA ASN A 340 39.95 -0.49 9.23
C ASN A 340 40.34 -0.28 10.71
N GLY A 341 39.79 -1.07 11.64
CA GLY A 341 39.98 -0.93 13.09
C GLY A 341 39.02 0.04 13.78
N GLU A 342 38.12 0.68 13.05
CA GLU A 342 37.11 1.59 13.60
C GLU A 342 36.08 0.82 14.44
N ARG A 343 35.92 1.22 15.70
CA ARG A 343 34.91 0.68 16.60
C ARG A 343 33.63 1.51 16.52
N VAL A 344 32.52 0.83 16.22
CA VAL A 344 31.18 1.41 16.10
C VAL A 344 30.32 0.85 17.23
N GLU A 345 29.90 1.74 18.13
CA GLU A 345 28.95 1.43 19.19
C GLU A 345 27.51 1.55 18.67
N VAL A 346 26.77 0.44 18.67
CA VAL A 346 25.38 0.39 18.23
C VAL A 346 24.48 0.72 19.43
N ARG A 347 23.93 1.93 19.42
CA ARG A 347 23.01 2.44 20.45
C ARG A 347 21.60 2.62 19.91
N THR A 348 21.48 2.92 18.62
CA THR A 348 20.23 3.00 17.86
C THR A 348 20.36 2.22 16.56
N THR A 349 19.39 2.33 15.66
CA THR A 349 19.55 1.80 14.29
C THR A 349 20.79 2.41 13.65
N THR A 350 21.73 1.58 13.21
CA THR A 350 22.98 2.04 12.57
C THR A 350 22.97 1.70 11.09
N LEU A 351 23.12 2.70 10.21
CA LEU A 351 23.17 2.55 8.76
C LEU A 351 24.63 2.66 8.27
N LEU A 352 25.10 1.63 7.56
CA LEU A 352 26.47 1.55 7.05
C LEU A 352 26.50 1.67 5.53
N GLY A 353 27.46 2.42 5.00
CA GLY A 353 27.74 2.46 3.56
C GLY A 353 28.73 3.56 3.18
N ARG A 354 29.01 3.75 1.90
CA ARG A 354 29.97 4.77 1.46
C ARG A 354 29.46 6.21 1.58
N ALA A 355 28.14 6.38 1.61
CA ALA A 355 27.44 7.65 1.74
C ALA A 355 26.05 7.40 2.32
N PRO A 356 25.96 6.96 3.60
CA PRO A 356 24.72 6.51 4.20
C PRO A 356 23.76 7.67 4.38
N ALA A 357 22.49 7.43 4.07
CA ALA A 357 21.41 8.38 4.28
C ALA A 357 20.19 7.65 4.85
N ALA A 358 19.53 8.29 5.82
CA ALA A 358 18.29 7.79 6.40
C ALA A 358 17.13 7.94 5.41
N GLY A 359 16.38 6.85 5.19
CA GLY A 359 15.14 6.87 4.41
C GLY A 359 13.91 7.06 5.30
N ALA A 360 12.74 7.28 4.69
CA ALA A 360 11.47 7.44 5.41
C ALA A 360 11.06 6.22 6.26
N GLY A 361 11.65 5.04 6.00
CA GLY A 361 11.44 3.82 6.79
C GLY A 361 12.44 3.60 7.92
N ASP A 362 13.46 4.46 8.03
CA ASP A 362 14.52 4.40 9.05
C ASP A 362 14.33 5.45 10.15
N ALA A 363 13.27 6.27 10.04
CA ALA A 363 12.89 7.27 11.04
C ALA A 363 12.09 6.62 12.20
N PRO A 364 12.25 7.10 13.44
CA PRO A 364 11.45 6.66 14.58
C PRO A 364 9.95 6.77 14.28
N SER A 365 9.17 5.77 14.69
CA SER A 365 7.71 5.82 14.50
C SER A 365 7.12 6.98 15.30
N PRO A 366 6.26 7.85 14.71
CA PRO A 366 5.63 8.94 15.44
C PRO A 366 4.71 8.35 16.52
N GLY A 367 5.15 8.42 17.79
CA GLY A 367 4.46 7.87 18.96
C GLY A 367 5.20 6.75 19.71
N ALA A 368 6.45 6.42 19.34
CA ALA A 368 7.28 5.53 20.15
C ALA A 368 7.64 6.20 21.50
N PRO A 369 7.69 5.45 22.62
CA PRO A 369 8.11 5.99 23.92
C PRO A 369 9.51 6.59 23.79
N THR A 370 9.71 7.74 24.47
CA THR A 370 10.91 8.58 24.45
C THR A 370 12.19 7.73 24.57
N GLY A 371 12.91 7.53 23.46
CA GLY A 371 14.13 6.70 23.43
C GLY A 371 14.60 6.22 22.06
N GLU A 372 13.78 6.24 21.00
CA GLU A 372 14.26 5.97 19.63
C GLU A 372 14.93 7.22 19.04
N SER A 373 16.25 7.36 19.25
CA SER A 373 17.06 8.43 18.64
C SER A 373 17.23 8.21 17.13
N GLU A 374 17.57 9.29 16.40
CA GLU A 374 17.86 9.22 14.97
C GLU A 374 18.84 8.10 14.61
N PRO A 375 18.71 7.51 13.40
CA PRO A 375 19.61 6.44 12.99
C PRO A 375 21.05 6.95 12.91
N GLN A 376 21.97 6.22 13.53
CA GLN A 376 23.39 6.49 13.47
C GLN A 376 23.92 6.18 12.06
N LEU A 377 24.54 7.16 11.41
CA LEU A 377 25.08 7.00 10.05
C LEU A 377 26.59 6.74 10.13
N VAL A 378 27.03 5.57 9.66
CA VAL A 378 28.42 5.14 9.69
C VAL A 378 28.95 5.06 8.26
N ARG A 379 29.86 5.98 7.94
CA ARG A 379 30.45 6.05 6.61
C ARG A 379 31.65 5.09 6.53
N VAL A 380 31.56 4.12 5.63
CA VAL A 380 32.67 3.22 5.31
C VAL A 380 33.41 3.76 4.09
N ALA A 381 34.66 4.15 4.27
CA ALA A 381 35.51 4.58 3.16
C ALA A 381 35.83 3.36 2.27
N ASP A 382 35.48 3.47 0.98
CA ASP A 382 35.68 2.41 0.01
C ASP A 382 35.96 3.01 -1.38
N GLU A 383 37.23 2.94 -1.80
CA GLU A 383 37.71 3.53 -3.05
C GLU A 383 37.33 2.69 -4.27
N THR A 384 37.16 1.36 -4.09
CA THR A 384 36.76 0.43 -5.17
C THR A 384 35.27 0.55 -5.52
N ARG A 385 34.50 1.29 -4.71
CA ARG A 385 33.03 1.45 -4.82
C ARG A 385 32.28 0.11 -4.77
N SER A 386 32.87 -0.87 -4.10
CA SER A 386 32.24 -2.15 -3.76
C SER A 386 31.11 -2.02 -2.73
N VAL A 387 31.10 -0.94 -1.97
CA VAL A 387 30.09 -0.63 -0.95
C VAL A 387 29.06 0.37 -1.49
N SER A 388 27.78 -0.01 -1.48
CA SER A 388 26.65 0.87 -1.86
C SER A 388 26.53 2.10 -0.94
N LYS A 389 25.79 3.13 -1.38
CA LYS A 389 25.61 4.40 -0.63
C LYS A 389 25.11 4.12 0.80
N THR A 390 24.02 3.38 0.90
CA THR A 390 23.56 2.71 2.12
C THR A 390 23.54 1.22 1.82
N HIS A 391 24.43 0.44 2.44
CA HIS A 391 24.65 -0.98 2.14
C HIS A 391 23.95 -1.88 3.16
N LEU A 392 24.15 -1.60 4.44
CA LEU A 392 23.64 -2.40 5.56
C LEU A 392 22.88 -1.52 6.54
N ALA A 393 21.88 -2.12 7.19
CA ALA A 393 21.26 -1.58 8.40
C ALA A 393 21.41 -2.58 9.55
N ILE A 394 21.93 -2.10 10.68
CA ILE A 394 22.00 -2.82 11.93
C ILE A 394 20.84 -2.33 12.79
N LEU A 395 19.91 -3.23 13.10
CA LEU A 395 18.70 -2.93 13.84
C LEU A 395 18.76 -3.56 15.22
N LEU A 396 18.21 -2.85 16.20
CA LEU A 396 18.00 -3.37 17.54
C LEU A 396 16.66 -4.10 17.61
N SER A 397 16.69 -5.36 18.03
CA SER A 397 15.52 -6.20 18.27
C SER A 397 15.38 -6.47 19.76
N ARG A 398 14.19 -6.93 20.19
CA ARG A 398 13.97 -7.38 21.58
C ARG A 398 14.83 -8.58 21.97
N ARG A 399 15.39 -9.30 20.99
CA ARG A 399 16.16 -10.54 21.18
C ARG A 399 17.66 -10.39 20.90
N GLY A 400 18.13 -9.20 20.51
CA GLY A 400 19.52 -8.97 20.12
C GLY A 400 19.62 -8.04 18.92
N VAL A 401 20.71 -8.16 18.17
CA VAL A 401 21.04 -7.28 17.04
C VAL A 401 20.85 -8.03 15.72
N VAL A 402 20.27 -7.37 14.72
CA VAL A 402 20.05 -7.99 13.41
C VAL A 402 20.63 -7.12 12.29
N ALA A 403 21.22 -7.76 11.28
CA ALA A 403 21.69 -7.12 10.06
C ALA A 403 20.66 -7.26 8.94
N VAL A 404 20.50 -6.21 8.14
CA VAL A 404 19.65 -6.18 6.95
C VAL A 404 20.46 -5.60 5.79
N ASP A 405 20.60 -6.35 4.70
CA ASP A 405 21.10 -5.81 3.43
C ASP A 405 20.04 -4.86 2.82
N ARG A 406 20.44 -3.64 2.49
CA ARG A 406 19.58 -2.57 1.95
C ARG A 406 19.43 -2.62 0.43
N GLY A 407 19.66 -3.78 -0.19
CA GLY A 407 19.62 -3.93 -1.65
C GLY A 407 20.94 -3.54 -2.28
N SER A 408 22.03 -3.96 -1.66
CA SER A 408 23.39 -3.72 -2.12
C SER A 408 23.66 -4.33 -3.49
N THR A 409 24.59 -3.74 -4.23
CA THR A 409 24.95 -4.23 -5.58
C THR A 409 25.82 -5.49 -5.52
N ASN A 410 26.69 -5.58 -4.52
CA ASN A 410 27.67 -6.66 -4.40
C ASN A 410 27.27 -7.72 -3.36
N GLY A 411 26.13 -7.55 -2.71
CA GLY A 411 25.62 -8.46 -1.68
C GLY A 411 26.31 -8.30 -0.33
N SER A 412 25.73 -8.97 0.66
CA SER A 412 26.26 -9.09 2.02
C SER A 412 26.14 -10.53 2.52
N SER A 413 27.02 -10.96 3.42
CA SER A 413 27.01 -12.30 4.01
C SER A 413 27.50 -12.27 5.46
N ILE A 414 27.00 -13.19 6.30
CA ILE A 414 27.51 -13.44 7.65
C ILE A 414 28.41 -14.67 7.61
N VAL A 415 29.66 -14.54 8.07
CA VAL A 415 30.55 -15.65 8.31
C VAL A 415 30.49 -16.00 9.80
N ARG A 416 29.97 -17.20 10.10
CA ARG A 416 29.83 -17.73 11.46
C ARG A 416 30.49 -19.09 11.52
N GLU A 417 31.46 -19.25 12.43
CA GLU A 417 32.18 -20.52 12.63
C GLU A 417 32.76 -21.11 11.32
N GLY A 418 33.16 -20.24 10.39
CA GLY A 418 33.70 -20.62 9.08
C GLY A 418 32.65 -20.91 7.99
N ALA A 419 31.35 -20.92 8.32
CA ALA A 419 30.27 -21.03 7.35
C ALA A 419 29.80 -19.63 6.88
N GLU A 420 29.71 -19.42 5.57
CA GLU A 420 29.22 -18.18 4.97
C GLU A 420 27.72 -18.27 4.65
N LEU A 421 26.95 -17.38 5.26
CA LEU A 421 25.49 -17.30 5.16
C LEU A 421 25.13 -16.02 4.38
N PRO A 422 24.73 -16.12 3.10
CA PRO A 422 24.38 -14.94 2.31
C PRO A 422 23.12 -14.26 2.87
N LEU A 423 23.15 -12.94 2.96
CA LEU A 423 22.00 -12.15 3.35
C LEU A 423 21.08 -11.94 2.15
N THR A 424 19.81 -12.29 2.30
CA THR A 424 18.80 -11.92 1.31
C THR A 424 18.45 -10.44 1.48
N PRO A 425 18.51 -9.61 0.43
CA PRO A 425 18.15 -8.20 0.53
C PRO A 425 16.79 -7.97 1.20
N GLY A 426 16.75 -7.02 2.13
CA GLY A 426 15.56 -6.65 2.90
C GLY A 426 15.14 -7.64 3.98
N HIS A 427 15.81 -8.79 4.14
CA HIS A 427 15.49 -9.79 5.16
C HIS A 427 16.43 -9.63 6.37
N PRO A 428 15.91 -9.59 7.60
CA PRO A 428 16.72 -9.50 8.80
C PRO A 428 17.41 -10.83 9.13
N ALA A 429 18.70 -10.77 9.41
CA ALA A 429 19.50 -11.90 9.90
C ALA A 429 20.11 -11.57 11.26
N GLU A 430 20.04 -12.53 12.18
CA GLU A 430 20.53 -12.36 13.55
C GLU A 430 22.05 -12.38 13.62
N LEU A 431 22.62 -11.37 14.28
CA LEU A 431 24.04 -11.26 14.57
C LEU A 431 24.36 -11.81 15.96
N ARG A 432 25.50 -12.48 16.08
CA ARG A 432 26.06 -13.00 17.32
C ARG A 432 27.47 -12.45 17.52
N ALA A 433 27.88 -12.35 18.78
CA ALA A 433 29.29 -12.05 19.09
C ALA A 433 30.20 -13.11 18.44
N GLY A 434 31.25 -12.63 17.76
CA GLY A 434 32.18 -13.45 16.98
C GLY A 434 31.86 -13.54 15.49
N ASP A 435 30.67 -13.12 15.04
CA ASP A 435 30.33 -13.10 13.61
C ASP A 435 31.19 -12.09 12.84
N VAL A 436 31.47 -12.42 11.57
CA VAL A 436 32.08 -11.47 10.61
C VAL A 436 31.09 -11.21 9.48
N LEU A 437 30.62 -9.98 9.37
CA LEU A 437 29.72 -9.55 8.31
C LEU A 437 30.55 -8.99 7.15
N ARG A 438 30.42 -9.60 5.96
CA ARG A 438 31.05 -9.15 4.72
C ARG A 438 30.05 -8.34 3.90
N PHE A 439 30.49 -7.23 3.33
CA PHE A 439 29.66 -6.33 2.54
C PHE A 439 30.51 -5.65 1.47
N GLY A 440 30.24 -5.97 0.20
CA GLY A 440 31.19 -5.65 -0.87
C GLY A 440 32.56 -6.28 -0.58
N ASP A 441 33.63 -5.51 -0.70
CA ASP A 441 35.01 -5.97 -0.41
C ASP A 441 35.43 -5.69 1.05
N ARG A 442 34.52 -5.15 1.87
CA ARG A 442 34.78 -4.79 3.27
C ARG A 442 34.18 -5.81 4.22
N SER A 443 34.69 -5.81 5.45
CA SER A 443 34.14 -6.64 6.51
C SER A 443 34.06 -5.89 7.84
N LEU A 444 33.15 -6.33 8.70
CA LEU A 444 33.09 -5.92 10.09
C LEU A 444 32.94 -7.15 10.98
N ARG A 445 33.50 -7.10 12.18
CA ARG A 445 33.39 -8.13 13.21
C ARG A 445 32.45 -7.67 14.32
N VAL A 446 31.61 -8.57 14.79
CA VAL A 446 30.72 -8.33 15.93
C VAL A 446 31.47 -8.72 17.21
N GLU A 447 31.82 -7.74 18.05
CA GLU A 447 32.45 -8.02 19.35
C GLU A 447 31.41 -8.26 20.45
N GLN A 448 30.28 -7.56 20.36
CA GLN A 448 29.16 -7.66 21.30
C GLN A 448 27.84 -7.52 20.52
N ALA A 449 26.82 -8.34 20.84
CA ALA A 449 25.50 -8.34 20.21
C ALA A 449 24.38 -8.73 21.18
#